data_AF-A0A1Q8ZNT9-F1
#
_entry.id   AF-A0A1Q8ZNT9-F1
#
_cell.length_a   1.000
_cell.length_b   1.000
_cell.length_c   1.000
_cell.angle_alpha   90.00
_cell.angle_beta   90.00
_cell.angle_gamma   90.00
#
_symmetry.space_group_name_H-M   'P 1'
#
loop_
_entity.id
_entity.type
_entity.pdbx_description
1 polymer ?
#
loop_
_entity_poly.entity_id
_entity_poly.type
_entity_poly.pdbx_seq_one_letter_code
_entity_poly.pdbx_strand_id
1 'polypeptide(L)'
;MLQQKIPATVITGFLGAGKTTIIRNMLMNAGGKKIALIINEFGDLGVDGDVLKGCGAENCTEDDIIELTNGCICCTVADDFVPTMQRLLERDVKPDHIVIETSGLALPQPLVAAFNWPDIRTRVTVDGVITVVDSAAVAAGRFADDHDKVDALRVADESLDHDSPIEELFEDQLTCADLIVLNKTDLLDAQGIVRVREEISGRIARKPTMVEAKNGQVPSMVLLGLGAGSEADIDNRKSHHELEHEALHESGVEHEHHHDHDEFESFALNLGSIADPSGFVDRLKPVIEAHDVLRLKGFVDVPGKPMRLVIQAVGSRIDTYFDRPWASGEKRETRLVVIGLHDWDFGAVVEAVQAAA
;
A
#
# COMPACT_ATOMS: atom_id res chain seq x y z
N MET A 1 -21.66 6.88 19.05
CA MET A 1 -21.01 7.84 18.15
C MET A 1 -20.18 7.03 17.18
N LEU A 2 -20.44 7.12 15.87
CA LEU A 2 -19.62 6.45 14.87
C LEU A 2 -18.18 6.95 15.04
N GLN A 3 -17.25 6.04 15.28
CA GLN A 3 -15.84 6.39 15.38
C GLN A 3 -15.40 6.88 14.00
N GLN A 4 -15.08 8.17 13.90
CA GLN A 4 -14.69 8.79 12.63
C GLN A 4 -13.35 8.19 12.21
N LYS A 5 -13.28 7.64 11.00
CA LYS A 5 -12.03 7.08 10.46
C LYS A 5 -10.98 8.19 10.35
N ILE A 6 -9.72 7.85 10.61
CA ILE A 6 -8.60 8.77 10.38
C ILE A 6 -8.35 8.84 8.87
N PRO A 7 -8.29 10.03 8.25
CA PRO A 7 -7.94 10.18 6.85
C PRO A 7 -6.45 9.92 6.62
N ALA A 8 -6.13 9.22 5.53
CA ALA A 8 -4.77 8.97 5.06
C ALA A 8 -4.56 9.49 3.64
N THR A 9 -3.52 10.30 3.42
CA THR A 9 -3.13 10.79 2.08
C THR A 9 -1.88 10.04 1.63
N VAL A 10 -1.95 9.43 0.45
CA VAL A 10 -0.79 8.80 -0.20
C VAL A 10 -0.17 9.82 -1.14
N ILE A 11 1.13 10.08 -1.01
CA ILE A 11 1.90 10.97 -1.89
C ILE A 11 2.90 10.11 -2.66
N THR A 12 2.74 10.10 -3.99
CA THR A 12 3.54 9.33 -4.94
C THR A 12 4.08 10.23 -6.05
N GLY A 13 4.89 9.67 -6.94
CA GLY A 13 5.53 10.38 -8.04
C GLY A 13 7.03 10.09 -8.13
N PHE A 14 7.60 10.32 -9.31
CA PHE A 14 8.99 9.98 -9.63
C PHE A 14 10.05 10.61 -8.71
N LEU A 15 11.23 9.99 -8.67
CA LEU A 15 12.37 10.52 -7.94
C LEU A 15 12.71 11.94 -8.44
N GLY A 16 12.91 12.87 -7.50
CA GLY A 16 13.20 14.27 -7.84
C GLY A 16 11.99 15.13 -8.23
N ALA A 17 10.77 14.59 -8.26
CA ALA A 17 9.55 15.37 -8.51
C ALA A 17 9.23 16.40 -7.40
N GLY A 18 9.83 16.22 -6.21
CA GLY A 18 9.72 17.15 -5.08
C GLY A 18 8.72 16.75 -3.99
N LYS A 19 8.40 15.44 -3.88
CA LYS A 19 7.52 14.87 -2.84
C LYS A 19 7.91 15.31 -1.43
N THR A 20 9.16 15.03 -1.01
CA THR A 20 9.72 15.40 0.29
C THR A 20 9.58 16.89 0.58
N THR A 21 9.79 17.75 -0.42
CA THR A 21 9.66 19.21 -0.27
C THR A 21 8.20 19.62 -0.05
N ILE A 22 7.26 19.01 -0.77
CA ILE A 22 5.82 19.25 -0.58
C ILE A 22 5.37 18.78 0.81
N ILE A 23 5.78 17.58 1.22
CA ILE A 23 5.46 17.00 2.53
C ILE A 23 5.97 17.91 3.64
N ARG A 24 7.23 18.35 3.55
CA ARG A 24 7.82 19.29 4.49
C ARG A 24 7.02 20.59 4.60
N ASN A 25 6.70 21.21 3.46
CA ASN A 25 5.93 22.45 3.43
C ASN A 25 4.52 22.25 4.03
N MET A 26 3.90 21.11 3.79
CA MET A 26 2.60 20.76 4.34
C MET A 26 2.66 20.57 5.86
N LEU A 27 3.66 19.84 6.39
CA LEU A 27 3.83 19.63 7.83
C LEU A 27 4.08 20.95 8.58
N MET A 28 4.90 21.84 8.01
CA MET A 28 5.11 23.19 8.57
C MET A 28 3.85 24.04 8.60
N ASN A 29 2.90 23.78 7.70
CA ASN A 29 1.65 24.54 7.54
C ASN A 29 0.41 23.69 7.87
N ALA A 30 0.54 22.71 8.77
CA ALA A 30 -0.53 21.77 9.13
C ALA A 30 -1.69 22.41 9.92
N GLY A 31 -1.58 23.69 10.29
CA GLY A 31 -2.67 24.43 10.95
C GLY A 31 -3.06 23.86 12.32
N GLY A 32 -2.10 23.26 13.04
CA GLY A 32 -2.32 22.64 14.34
C GLY A 32 -2.83 21.19 14.31
N LYS A 33 -3.02 20.60 13.12
CA LYS A 33 -3.30 19.17 12.98
C LYS A 33 -2.07 18.33 13.35
N LYS A 34 -2.29 17.22 14.05
CA LYS A 34 -1.26 16.20 14.31
C LYS A 34 -1.19 15.25 13.12
N ILE A 35 -0.08 15.27 12.41
CA ILE A 35 0.10 14.45 11.21
C ILE A 35 1.13 13.37 11.52
N ALA A 36 0.76 12.11 11.34
CA ALA A 36 1.71 11.01 11.33
C ALA A 36 2.25 10.85 9.90
N LEU A 37 3.57 10.86 9.73
CA LEU A 37 4.22 10.64 8.44
C LEU A 37 4.81 9.23 8.41
N ILE A 38 4.47 8.46 7.38
CA ILE A 38 5.07 7.17 7.07
C ILE A 38 5.89 7.36 5.80
N ILE A 39 7.20 7.10 5.86
CA ILE A 39 8.08 7.14 4.69
C ILE A 39 8.34 5.70 4.27
N ASN A 40 7.94 5.35 3.05
CA ASN A 40 8.25 4.06 2.46
C ASN A 40 9.31 4.21 1.37
N GLU A 41 10.57 4.06 1.76
CA GLU A 41 11.74 4.20 0.89
C GLU A 41 12.51 2.88 0.76
N PHE A 42 13.11 2.67 -0.41
CA PHE A 42 13.99 1.55 -0.73
C PHE A 42 15.46 2.00 -0.70
N GLY A 43 16.31 1.33 0.07
CA GLY A 43 17.79 1.48 0.02
C GLY A 43 18.44 2.36 1.10
N ASP A 44 19.77 2.29 1.19
CA ASP A 44 20.66 2.86 2.23
C ASP A 44 20.75 4.41 2.29
N LEU A 45 19.92 5.14 1.53
CA LEU A 45 19.95 6.60 1.45
C LEU A 45 18.70 7.21 2.07
N GLY A 46 18.51 6.97 3.37
CA GLY A 46 17.54 7.67 4.23
C GLY A 46 17.86 9.16 4.45
N VAL A 47 18.13 9.90 3.37
CA VAL A 47 18.38 11.35 3.42
C VAL A 47 17.09 12.09 3.78
N ASP A 48 15.93 11.53 3.43
CA ASP A 48 14.64 12.21 3.56
C ASP A 48 14.11 12.20 5.00
N GLY A 49 14.32 11.11 5.75
CA GLY A 49 14.01 11.05 7.18
C GLY A 49 14.80 12.07 8.00
N ASP A 50 16.10 12.24 7.72
CA ASP A 50 16.97 13.20 8.43
C ASP A 50 16.68 14.66 8.04
N VAL A 51 16.34 14.92 6.78
CA VAL A 51 15.89 16.25 6.30
C VAL A 51 14.59 16.68 7.00
N LEU A 52 13.72 15.74 7.35
CA LEU A 52 12.48 15.99 8.07
C LEU A 52 12.67 16.05 9.60
N LYS A 53 13.53 15.21 10.18
CA LYS A 53 13.88 15.24 11.63
C LYS A 53 14.51 16.58 12.05
N GLY A 54 15.28 17.23 11.17
CA GLY A 54 15.89 18.54 11.44
C GLY A 54 14.93 19.75 11.45
N CYS A 55 13.62 19.57 11.23
CA CYS A 55 12.70 20.68 10.92
C CYS A 55 12.14 21.45 12.12
N GLY A 56 12.23 20.95 13.36
CA GLY A 56 11.77 21.70 14.55
C GLY A 56 10.31 22.19 14.47
N ALA A 57 9.46 21.51 13.69
CA ALA A 57 8.05 21.86 13.59
C ALA A 57 7.39 21.58 14.96
N GLU A 58 6.83 22.60 15.61
CA GLU A 58 6.22 22.49 16.95
C GLU A 58 5.12 21.41 17.04
N ASN A 59 4.57 20.98 15.89
CA ASN A 59 3.46 20.04 15.78
C ASN A 59 3.83 18.67 15.17
N CYS A 60 5.12 18.39 14.96
CA CYS A 60 5.60 17.09 14.46
C CYS A 60 6.81 16.67 15.31
N THR A 61 6.58 15.77 16.27
CA THR A 61 7.67 15.25 17.09
C THR A 61 8.43 14.16 16.33
N GLU A 62 9.65 13.83 16.76
CA GLU A 62 10.41 12.71 16.18
C GLU A 62 9.62 11.39 16.24
N ASP A 63 8.74 11.22 17.23
CA ASP A 63 7.86 10.05 17.34
C ASP A 63 6.74 10.03 16.28
N ASP A 64 6.42 11.15 15.64
CA ASP A 64 5.37 11.25 14.61
C ASP A 64 5.87 10.92 13.19
N ILE A 65 7.18 10.76 13.01
CA ILE A 65 7.80 10.32 11.76
C ILE A 65 8.19 8.85 11.92
N ILE A 66 7.52 7.97 11.18
CA ILE A 66 7.81 6.54 11.16
C ILE A 66 8.43 6.19 9.82
N GLU A 67 9.67 5.72 9.87
CA GLU A 67 10.43 5.27 8.71
C GLU A 67 10.26 3.75 8.57
N LEU A 68 9.84 3.29 7.39
CA LEU A 68 9.77 1.87 7.05
C LEU A 68 11.06 1.51 6.30
N THR A 69 11.97 0.79 6.96
CA THR A 69 13.30 0.46 6.42
C THR A 69 13.33 -0.74 5.47
N ASN A 70 12.21 -1.42 5.26
CA ASN A 70 12.15 -2.67 4.48
C ASN A 70 11.54 -2.53 3.08
N GLY A 71 11.45 -1.31 2.51
CA GLY A 71 11.32 -1.08 1.06
C GLY A 71 9.99 -1.47 0.41
N CYS A 72 9.56 -2.73 0.45
CA CYS A 72 8.60 -3.25 -0.51
C CYS A 72 7.13 -3.07 -0.11
N ILE A 73 6.53 -1.95 -0.51
CA ILE A 73 5.07 -1.81 -0.64
C ILE A 73 4.53 -2.53 -1.89
N CYS A 74 5.38 -3.08 -2.75
CA CYS A 74 4.99 -4.01 -3.81
C CYS A 74 5.11 -5.49 -3.41
N CYS A 75 5.98 -5.89 -2.46
CA CYS A 75 6.34 -7.31 -2.26
C CYS A 75 6.28 -7.83 -0.80
N THR A 76 6.32 -6.96 0.21
CA THR A 76 6.33 -7.34 1.65
C THR A 76 5.36 -6.51 2.51
N VAL A 77 4.43 -5.81 1.84
CA VAL A 77 3.50 -4.78 2.36
C VAL A 77 2.84 -5.17 3.67
N ALA A 78 2.44 -6.43 3.81
CA ALA A 78 1.64 -6.87 4.94
C ALA A 78 2.40 -6.91 6.27
N ASP A 79 3.71 -7.12 6.24
CA ASP A 79 4.47 -7.45 7.44
C ASP A 79 4.91 -6.23 8.25
N ASP A 80 5.15 -5.10 7.60
CA ASP A 80 5.51 -3.85 8.30
C ASP A 80 4.44 -2.76 8.25
N PHE A 81 3.59 -2.72 7.20
CA PHE A 81 2.54 -1.70 7.10
C PHE A 81 1.45 -1.89 8.16
N VAL A 82 0.89 -3.09 8.29
CA VAL A 82 -0.20 -3.35 9.26
C VAL A 82 0.26 -3.11 10.70
N PRO A 83 1.40 -3.65 11.15
CA PRO A 83 1.87 -3.39 12.51
C PRO A 83 2.18 -1.91 12.75
N THR A 84 2.72 -1.19 11.75
CA THR A 84 2.97 0.25 11.86
C THR A 84 1.68 1.04 12.01
N MET A 85 0.68 0.75 11.17
CA MET A 85 -0.65 1.34 11.25
C MET A 85 -1.32 1.01 12.60
N GLN A 86 -1.21 -0.22 13.08
CA GLN A 86 -1.72 -0.61 14.40
C GLN A 86 -1.06 0.18 15.53
N ARG A 87 0.28 0.28 15.54
CA ARG A 87 1.04 1.08 16.53
C ARG A 87 0.61 2.54 16.53
N LEU A 88 0.40 3.15 15.36
CA LEU A 88 -0.10 4.52 15.24
C LEU A 88 -1.52 4.67 15.82
N LEU A 89 -2.39 3.72 15.51
CA LEU A 89 -3.80 3.73 15.92
C LEU A 89 -4.02 3.40 17.40
N GLU A 90 -3.03 2.81 18.05
CA GLU A 90 -3.02 2.44 19.46
C GLU A 90 -2.40 3.50 20.38
N ARG A 91 -1.84 4.59 19.84
CA ARG A 91 -1.34 5.71 20.64
C ARG A 91 -2.45 6.36 21.48
N ASP A 92 -2.07 6.82 22.67
CA ASP A 92 -2.95 7.62 23.55
C ASP A 92 -3.42 8.89 22.83
N VAL A 93 -2.50 9.53 22.11
CA VAL A 93 -2.77 10.66 21.23
C VAL A 93 -2.69 10.19 19.79
N LYS A 94 -3.85 10.04 19.17
CA LYS A 94 -3.96 9.63 17.77
C LYS A 94 -3.66 10.81 16.84
N PRO A 95 -3.12 10.55 15.63
CA PRO A 95 -2.99 11.58 14.61
C PRO A 95 -4.37 12.00 14.11
N ASP A 96 -4.49 13.26 13.70
CA ASP A 96 -5.66 13.78 13.00
C ASP A 96 -5.65 13.36 11.52
N HIS A 97 -4.46 13.09 10.97
CA HIS A 97 -4.24 12.70 9.57
C HIS A 97 -2.99 11.84 9.43
N ILE A 98 -2.98 10.89 8.50
CA ILE A 98 -1.81 10.06 8.18
C ILE A 98 -1.32 10.44 6.78
N VAL A 99 -0.03 10.65 6.59
CA VAL A 99 0.58 10.91 5.29
C VAL A 99 1.53 9.78 5.01
N ILE A 100 1.42 9.17 3.83
CA ILE A 100 2.31 8.09 3.40
C ILE A 100 3.03 8.56 2.15
N GLU A 101 4.36 8.64 2.23
CA GLU A 101 5.21 8.83 1.07
C GLU A 101 5.61 7.48 0.49
N THR A 102 5.40 7.30 -0.82
CA THR A 102 5.93 6.14 -1.55
C THR A 102 7.28 6.46 -2.16
N SER A 103 8.11 5.44 -2.36
CA SER A 103 9.32 5.54 -3.19
C SER A 103 9.01 6.11 -4.58
N GLY A 104 10.02 6.72 -5.19
CA GLY A 104 9.92 7.29 -6.54
C GLY A 104 9.56 6.27 -7.62
N LEU A 105 9.78 4.99 -7.37
CA LEU A 105 9.52 3.88 -8.29
C LEU A 105 8.38 2.98 -7.85
N ALA A 106 7.75 3.25 -6.70
CA ALA A 106 6.68 2.42 -6.19
C ALA A 106 5.33 2.77 -6.83
N LEU A 107 4.50 1.74 -7.03
CA LEU A 107 3.10 1.88 -7.41
C LEU A 107 2.22 2.17 -6.19
N PRO A 108 1.33 3.16 -6.24
CA PRO A 108 0.39 3.44 -5.14
C PRO A 108 -0.74 2.41 -5.03
N GLN A 109 -1.07 1.65 -6.09
CA GLN A 109 -2.23 0.74 -6.12
C GLN A 109 -2.20 -0.32 -5.01
N PRO A 110 -1.11 -1.10 -4.82
CA PRO A 110 -1.04 -2.10 -3.75
C PRO A 110 -1.17 -1.48 -2.35
N LEU A 111 -0.59 -0.29 -2.17
CA LEU A 111 -0.71 0.46 -0.91
C LEU A 111 -2.15 0.85 -0.61
N VAL A 112 -2.85 1.40 -1.59
CA VAL A 112 -4.25 1.82 -1.45
C VAL A 112 -5.14 0.60 -1.20
N ALA A 113 -4.89 -0.51 -1.88
CA ALA A 113 -5.60 -1.77 -1.65
C ALA A 113 -5.42 -2.29 -0.21
N ALA A 114 -4.25 -2.11 0.40
CA ALA A 114 -3.99 -2.54 1.79
C ALA A 114 -4.91 -1.86 2.83
N PHE A 115 -5.49 -0.69 2.53
CA PHE A 115 -6.47 -0.04 3.40
C PHE A 115 -7.78 -0.82 3.52
N ASN A 116 -8.09 -1.70 2.55
CA ASN A 116 -9.27 -2.57 2.62
C ASN A 116 -9.10 -3.76 3.57
N TRP A 117 -7.90 -3.95 4.15
CA TRP A 117 -7.67 -5.02 5.12
C TRP A 117 -8.49 -4.83 6.40
N PRO A 118 -9.01 -5.92 7.00
CA PRO A 118 -9.92 -5.85 8.16
C PRO A 118 -9.39 -5.01 9.33
N ASP A 119 -8.08 -5.07 9.58
CA ASP A 119 -7.41 -4.37 10.67
C ASP A 119 -7.32 -2.85 10.47
N ILE A 120 -7.42 -2.38 9.21
CA ILE A 120 -7.25 -0.96 8.83
C ILE A 120 -8.58 -0.35 8.42
N ARG A 121 -9.37 -1.04 7.59
CA ARG A 121 -10.58 -0.52 6.90
C ARG A 121 -11.63 0.11 7.81
N THR A 122 -11.68 -0.27 9.09
CA THR A 122 -12.67 0.24 10.05
C THR A 122 -12.19 1.49 10.79
N ARG A 123 -10.89 1.79 10.74
CA ARG A 123 -10.22 2.84 11.51
C ARG A 123 -9.63 3.94 10.64
N VAL A 124 -9.30 3.64 9.39
CA VAL A 124 -8.62 4.56 8.47
C VAL A 124 -9.32 4.53 7.10
N THR A 125 -9.26 5.65 6.37
CA THR A 125 -9.79 5.80 5.02
C THR A 125 -8.80 6.56 4.16
N VAL A 126 -8.72 6.26 2.86
CA VAL A 126 -7.82 6.97 1.95
C VAL A 126 -8.51 8.28 1.55
N ASP A 127 -7.99 9.37 2.08
CA ASP A 127 -8.41 10.73 1.76
C ASP A 127 -8.18 11.03 0.28
N GLY A 128 -7.04 10.61 -0.25
CA GLY A 128 -6.74 10.66 -1.67
C GLY A 128 -5.31 10.23 -1.99
N VAL A 129 -5.08 9.91 -3.26
CA VAL A 129 -3.75 9.68 -3.84
C VAL A 129 -3.30 10.93 -4.57
N ILE A 130 -2.14 11.46 -4.18
CA ILE A 130 -1.55 12.66 -4.76
C ILE A 130 -0.31 12.26 -5.55
N THR A 131 -0.35 12.48 -6.86
CA THR A 131 0.79 12.21 -7.73
C THR A 131 1.52 13.51 -8.04
N VAL A 132 2.78 13.60 -7.61
CA VAL A 132 3.66 14.75 -7.83
C VAL A 132 4.43 14.56 -9.11
N VAL A 133 4.30 15.51 -10.03
CA VAL A 133 4.92 15.47 -11.35
C VAL A 133 5.94 16.59 -11.48
N ASP A 134 7.14 16.25 -11.96
CA ASP A 134 8.11 17.23 -12.41
C ASP A 134 7.68 17.80 -13.77
N SER A 135 7.09 18.99 -13.76
CA SER A 135 6.60 19.62 -14.99
C SER A 135 7.73 19.93 -15.97
N ALA A 136 8.93 20.27 -15.47
CA ALA A 136 10.06 20.61 -16.31
C ALA A 136 10.62 19.38 -17.02
N ALA A 137 10.63 18.23 -16.34
CA ALA A 137 10.98 16.95 -16.96
C ALA A 137 9.98 16.59 -18.06
N VAL A 138 8.67 16.65 -17.78
CA VAL A 138 7.61 16.32 -18.76
C VAL A 138 7.68 17.25 -19.98
N ALA A 139 7.86 18.55 -19.76
CA ALA A 139 8.02 19.51 -20.86
C ALA A 139 9.25 19.23 -21.75
N ALA A 140 10.27 18.56 -21.21
CA ALA A 140 11.46 18.13 -21.94
C ALA A 140 11.31 16.71 -22.54
N GLY A 141 10.13 16.08 -22.46
CA GLY A 141 9.88 14.73 -22.94
C GLY A 141 10.49 13.64 -22.05
N ARG A 142 10.63 13.90 -20.75
CA ARG A 142 11.19 12.98 -19.74
C ARG A 142 10.21 12.83 -18.57
N PHE A 143 10.34 11.77 -17.78
CA PHE A 143 9.49 11.52 -16.59
C PHE A 143 10.18 11.88 -15.28
N ALA A 144 11.50 12.01 -15.30
CA ALA A 144 12.34 12.44 -14.19
C ALA A 144 13.46 13.37 -14.67
N ASP A 145 14.04 14.12 -13.74
CA ASP A 145 15.14 15.05 -14.03
C ASP A 145 16.42 14.33 -14.49
N ASP A 146 16.63 13.09 -14.05
CA ASP A 146 17.72 12.21 -14.47
C ASP A 146 17.15 10.84 -14.87
N HIS A 147 16.65 10.77 -16.11
CA HIS A 147 16.00 9.58 -16.66
C HIS A 147 16.90 8.34 -16.59
N ASP A 148 18.16 8.47 -16.99
CA ASP A 148 19.12 7.36 -17.03
C ASP A 148 19.41 6.84 -15.61
N LYS A 149 19.51 7.73 -14.62
CA LYS A 149 19.66 7.33 -13.23
C LYS A 149 18.42 6.62 -12.69
N VAL A 150 17.23 7.10 -13.02
CA VAL A 150 15.98 6.47 -12.56
C VAL A 150 15.80 5.09 -13.20
N ASP A 151 16.11 4.95 -14.49
CA ASP A 151 16.06 3.64 -15.15
C ASP A 151 17.14 2.69 -14.61
N ALA A 152 18.36 3.18 -14.35
CA ALA A 152 19.40 2.37 -13.72
C ALA A 152 19.01 1.90 -12.30
N LEU A 153 18.33 2.74 -11.51
CA LEU A 153 17.79 2.37 -10.21
C LEU A 153 16.66 1.36 -10.34
N ARG A 154 15.77 1.53 -11.32
CA ARG A 154 14.69 0.58 -11.63
C ARG A 154 15.23 -0.79 -11.99
N VAL A 155 16.25 -0.85 -12.84
CA VAL A 155 16.92 -2.11 -13.25
C VAL A 155 17.70 -2.75 -12.10
N ALA A 156 18.19 -1.95 -11.15
CA ALA A 156 18.91 -2.46 -9.99
C ALA A 156 18.00 -2.96 -8.85
N ASP A 157 16.71 -2.63 -8.88
CA ASP A 157 15.75 -2.97 -7.84
C ASP A 157 15.05 -4.29 -8.16
N GLU A 158 15.60 -5.39 -7.66
CA GLU A 158 15.09 -6.77 -7.84
C GLU A 158 13.62 -6.95 -7.40
N SER A 159 13.03 -5.97 -6.72
CA SER A 159 11.63 -6.00 -6.29
C SER A 159 10.65 -5.39 -7.30
N LEU A 160 11.14 -4.87 -8.42
CA LEU A 160 10.35 -4.28 -9.49
C LEU A 160 10.32 -5.19 -10.71
N ASP A 161 9.19 -5.20 -11.41
CA ASP A 161 9.12 -5.83 -12.73
C ASP A 161 9.97 -5.01 -13.72
N HIS A 162 11.12 -5.57 -14.09
CA HIS A 162 12.09 -4.91 -14.95
C HIS A 162 11.69 -4.88 -16.43
N ASP A 163 10.70 -5.66 -16.83
CA ASP A 163 10.25 -5.74 -18.22
C ASP A 163 9.32 -4.59 -18.60
N SER A 164 8.70 -3.94 -17.60
CA SER A 164 7.79 -2.81 -17.83
C SER A 164 8.52 -1.48 -18.05
N PRO A 165 8.26 -0.77 -19.16
CA PRO A 165 8.79 0.56 -19.43
C PRO A 165 8.54 1.55 -18.29
N ILE A 166 9.53 2.40 -18.03
CA ILE A 166 9.42 3.52 -17.08
C ILE A 166 8.25 4.48 -17.39
N GLU A 167 7.85 4.53 -18.66
CA GLU A 167 6.69 5.28 -19.13
C GLU A 167 5.38 4.70 -18.60
N GLU A 168 5.23 3.37 -18.56
CA GLU A 168 4.04 2.70 -18.03
C GLU A 168 3.91 2.93 -16.52
N LEU A 169 5.02 2.84 -15.78
CA LEU A 169 5.06 3.17 -14.35
C LEU A 169 4.59 4.62 -14.08
N PHE A 170 4.97 5.56 -14.95
CA PHE A 170 4.51 6.94 -14.85
C PHE A 170 3.00 7.05 -15.09
N GLU A 171 2.48 6.35 -16.10
CA GLU A 171 1.05 6.31 -16.39
C GLU A 171 0.24 5.66 -15.27
N ASP A 172 0.78 4.64 -14.63
CA ASP A 172 0.13 3.96 -13.50
C ASP A 172 0.03 4.86 -12.27
N GLN A 173 1.10 5.59 -11.94
CA GLN A 173 1.09 6.59 -10.87
C GLN A 173 0.07 7.71 -11.16
N LEU A 174 -0.07 8.12 -12.43
CA LEU A 174 -1.07 9.12 -12.83
C LEU A 174 -2.51 8.57 -12.77
N THR A 175 -2.70 7.30 -13.15
CA THR A 175 -4.01 6.63 -13.19
C THR A 175 -4.62 6.48 -11.80
N CYS A 176 -3.77 6.18 -10.81
CA CYS A 176 -4.20 6.06 -9.42
C CYS A 176 -4.63 7.41 -8.80
N ALA A 177 -4.11 8.53 -9.31
CA ALA A 177 -4.24 9.85 -8.70
C ALA A 177 -5.70 10.32 -8.53
N ASP A 178 -5.96 11.00 -7.41
CA ASP A 178 -7.14 11.84 -7.18
C ASP A 178 -6.81 13.33 -7.37
N LEU A 179 -5.55 13.68 -7.14
CA LEU A 179 -4.97 15.00 -7.37
C LEU A 179 -3.59 14.86 -8.01
N ILE A 180 -3.34 15.63 -9.05
CA ILE A 180 -2.02 15.72 -9.68
C ILE A 180 -1.41 17.08 -9.34
N VAL A 181 -0.22 17.07 -8.75
CA VAL A 181 0.54 18.28 -8.44
C VAL A 181 1.61 18.45 -9.52
N LEU A 182 1.42 19.45 -10.38
CA LEU A 182 2.40 19.90 -11.35
C LEU A 182 3.43 20.77 -10.63
N ASN A 183 4.55 20.18 -10.22
CA ASN A 183 5.60 20.88 -9.49
C ASN A 183 6.67 21.45 -10.44
N LYS A 184 7.51 22.35 -9.91
CA LYS A 184 8.58 23.05 -10.65
C LYS A 184 8.06 23.92 -11.81
N THR A 185 6.84 24.43 -11.69
CA THR A 185 6.23 25.28 -12.73
C THR A 185 6.92 26.64 -12.87
N ASP A 186 7.76 27.01 -11.90
CA ASP A 186 8.66 28.17 -11.99
C ASP A 186 9.75 28.03 -13.06
N LEU A 187 10.02 26.80 -13.53
CA LEU A 187 10.97 26.53 -14.63
C LEU A 187 10.31 26.59 -16.02
N LEU A 188 9.00 26.83 -16.09
CA LEU A 188 8.23 26.83 -17.33
C LEU A 188 7.54 28.17 -17.57
N ASP A 189 7.34 28.49 -18.85
CA ASP A 189 6.43 29.54 -19.25
C ASP A 189 4.98 29.02 -19.34
N ALA A 190 4.03 29.91 -19.57
CA ALA A 190 2.61 29.57 -19.64
C ALA A 190 2.31 28.52 -20.73
N GLN A 191 3.04 28.55 -21.85
CA GLN A 191 2.88 27.56 -22.92
C GLN A 191 3.46 26.19 -22.54
N GLY A 192 4.56 26.15 -21.79
CA GLY A 192 5.10 24.93 -21.21
C GLY A 192 4.11 24.25 -20.28
N ILE A 193 3.46 25.01 -19.40
CA ILE A 193 2.46 24.47 -18.47
C ILE A 193 1.25 23.90 -19.22
N VAL A 194 0.75 24.58 -20.27
CA VAL A 194 -0.35 24.06 -21.10
C VAL A 194 0.05 22.73 -21.76
N ARG A 195 1.24 22.65 -22.34
CA ARG A 195 1.75 21.42 -22.95
C ARG A 195 1.84 20.26 -21.95
N VAL A 196 2.34 20.50 -20.75
CA VAL A 196 2.41 19.48 -19.69
C VAL A 196 1.02 18.99 -19.29
N ARG A 197 0.04 19.90 -19.14
CA ARG A 197 -1.34 19.53 -18.83
C ARG A 197 -1.97 18.68 -19.93
N GLU A 198 -1.73 19.02 -21.19
CA GLU A 198 -2.21 18.26 -22.35
C GLU A 198 -1.56 16.88 -22.43
N GLU A 199 -0.24 16.80 -22.23
CA GLU A 199 0.52 15.55 -22.22
C GLU A 199 0.00 14.59 -21.15
N ILE A 200 -0.09 15.04 -19.90
CA ILE A 200 -0.59 14.22 -18.79
C ILE A 200 -2.05 13.83 -19.05
N SER A 201 -2.87 14.77 -19.52
CA SER A 201 -4.26 14.46 -19.86
C SER A 201 -4.36 13.47 -21.02
N GLY A 202 -3.42 13.43 -21.95
CA GLY A 202 -3.41 12.48 -23.07
C GLY A 202 -3.17 11.04 -22.64
N ARG A 203 -2.47 10.85 -21.51
CA ARG A 203 -2.00 9.55 -21.02
C ARG A 203 -3.01 8.81 -20.14
N ILE A 204 -3.90 9.51 -19.46
CA ILE A 204 -4.86 8.91 -18.53
C ILE A 204 -6.32 9.09 -18.97
N ALA A 205 -7.12 8.05 -18.79
CA ALA A 205 -8.56 8.09 -19.07
C ALA A 205 -9.31 8.99 -18.07
N ARG A 206 -9.00 8.85 -16.77
CA ARG A 206 -9.52 9.73 -15.72
C ARG A 206 -8.92 11.12 -15.86
N LYS A 207 -9.64 12.16 -15.40
CA LYS A 207 -9.16 13.55 -15.38
C LYS A 207 -9.13 14.08 -13.95
N PRO A 208 -8.18 13.63 -13.11
CA PRO A 208 -7.96 14.19 -11.78
C PRO A 208 -7.73 15.70 -11.87
N THR A 209 -8.02 16.41 -10.79
CA THR A 209 -7.70 17.84 -10.73
C THR A 209 -6.19 18.01 -10.78
N MET A 210 -5.72 18.98 -11.57
CA MET A 210 -4.30 19.31 -11.72
C MET A 210 -4.02 20.69 -11.13
N VAL A 211 -3.19 20.75 -10.10
CA VAL A 211 -2.78 21.99 -9.42
C VAL A 211 -1.31 22.28 -9.68
N GLU A 212 -0.98 23.57 -9.79
CA GLU A 212 0.39 24.02 -10.03
C GLU A 212 1.08 24.33 -8.71
N ALA A 213 2.34 23.91 -8.61
CA ALA A 213 3.22 24.18 -7.49
C ALA A 213 4.54 24.76 -7.97
N LYS A 214 5.09 25.66 -7.15
CA LYS A 214 6.43 26.24 -7.32
C LYS A 214 7.21 25.95 -6.06
N ASN A 215 8.42 25.40 -6.19
CA ASN A 215 9.25 25.00 -5.04
C ASN A 215 8.50 24.12 -4.01
N GLY A 216 7.62 23.23 -4.48
CA GLY A 216 6.81 22.37 -3.62
C GLY A 216 5.78 23.10 -2.75
N GLN A 217 5.43 24.35 -3.06
CA GLN A 217 4.43 25.10 -2.31
C GLN A 217 3.02 24.75 -2.82
N VAL A 218 2.28 24.00 -2.02
CA VAL A 218 0.85 23.74 -2.19
C VAL A 218 0.18 23.96 -0.83
N PRO A 219 -0.96 24.67 -0.76
CA PRO A 219 -1.68 24.84 0.50
C PRO A 219 -2.07 23.47 1.08
N SER A 220 -1.83 23.25 2.38
CA SER A 220 -2.14 21.97 3.05
C SER A 220 -3.61 21.57 2.93
N MET A 221 -4.52 22.53 2.87
CA MET A 221 -5.96 22.30 2.63
C MET A 221 -6.31 21.77 1.24
N VAL A 222 -5.38 21.84 0.27
CA VAL A 222 -5.54 21.26 -1.07
C VAL A 222 -5.02 19.82 -1.07
N LEU A 223 -4.00 19.52 -0.27
CA LEU A 223 -3.42 18.18 -0.13
C LEU A 223 -4.18 17.29 0.88
N LEU A 224 -4.84 17.90 1.86
CA LEU A 224 -5.52 17.21 2.95
C LEU A 224 -7.02 17.53 2.95
N GLY A 225 -7.86 16.51 3.07
CA GLY A 225 -9.31 16.62 3.08
C GLY A 225 -9.94 16.50 1.69
N LEU A 226 -9.32 15.75 0.78
CA LEU A 226 -9.88 15.43 -0.54
C LEU A 226 -11.15 14.59 -0.41
N GLY A 227 -11.24 13.72 0.60
CA GLY A 227 -12.41 12.89 0.88
C GLY A 227 -12.77 11.92 -0.25
N ALA A 228 -11.79 11.49 -1.05
CA ALA A 228 -11.99 10.67 -2.23
C ALA A 228 -12.43 9.24 -1.87
N GLY A 229 -11.99 8.70 -0.74
CA GLY A 229 -12.27 7.30 -0.36
C GLY A 229 -11.70 6.33 -1.39
N SER A 230 -10.48 6.60 -1.87
CA SER A 230 -9.90 5.96 -3.06
C SER A 230 -9.80 4.44 -2.93
N GLU A 231 -9.74 3.92 -1.70
CA GLU A 231 -9.75 2.48 -1.43
C GLU A 231 -11.04 1.78 -1.92
N ALA A 232 -12.15 2.50 -2.05
CA ALA A 232 -13.43 1.94 -2.49
C ALA A 232 -13.57 1.83 -4.02
N ASP A 233 -12.69 2.50 -4.77
CA ASP A 233 -12.70 2.59 -6.24
C ASP A 233 -11.40 2.06 -6.85
N ILE A 234 -10.50 1.51 -6.04
CA ILE A 234 -9.15 1.12 -6.49
C ILE A 234 -9.20 0.05 -7.58
N ASP A 235 -10.15 -0.88 -7.52
CA ASP A 235 -10.36 -1.93 -8.52
C ASP A 235 -10.68 -1.39 -9.94
N ASN A 236 -11.14 -0.15 -10.05
CA ASN A 236 -11.41 0.52 -11.33
C ASN A 236 -10.22 1.36 -11.84
N ARG A 237 -9.11 1.40 -11.10
CA ARG A 237 -7.91 2.21 -11.40
C ARG A 237 -6.73 1.31 -11.70
N LYS A 238 -6.99 0.35 -12.58
CA LYS A 238 -6.04 -0.69 -12.95
C LYS A 238 -4.80 -0.11 -13.59
N SER A 239 -3.66 -0.61 -13.15
CA SER A 239 -2.35 -0.42 -13.77
C SER A 239 -2.25 -1.15 -15.10
N HIS A 240 -1.24 -0.80 -15.91
CA HIS A 240 -0.90 -1.54 -17.12
C HIS A 240 -0.66 -3.03 -16.83
N HIS A 241 0.06 -3.35 -15.75
CA HIS A 241 0.25 -4.72 -15.27
C HIS A 241 -1.08 -5.47 -15.05
N GLU A 242 -2.06 -4.85 -14.39
CA GLU A 242 -3.37 -5.46 -14.14
C GLU A 242 -4.20 -5.61 -15.42
N LEU A 243 -4.07 -4.69 -16.37
CA LEU A 243 -4.78 -4.73 -17.66
C LEU A 243 -4.20 -5.77 -18.61
N GLU A 244 -2.88 -5.91 -18.66
CA GLU A 244 -2.21 -6.94 -19.45
C GLU A 244 -2.61 -8.33 -18.95
N HIS A 245 -2.61 -8.55 -17.64
CA HIS A 245 -3.12 -9.80 -17.04
C HIS A 245 -4.53 -10.15 -17.48
N GLU A 246 -5.46 -9.19 -17.43
CA GLU A 246 -6.84 -9.43 -17.86
C GLU A 246 -6.96 -9.74 -19.35
N ALA A 247 -6.21 -9.02 -20.20
CA ALA A 247 -6.19 -9.26 -21.64
C ALA A 247 -5.60 -10.63 -22.01
N LEU A 248 -4.57 -11.05 -21.29
CA LEU A 248 -3.90 -12.34 -21.45
C LEU A 248 -4.83 -13.49 -21.03
N HIS A 249 -5.57 -13.35 -19.93
CA HIS A 249 -6.62 -14.30 -19.50
C HIS A 249 -7.80 -14.40 -20.48
N GLU A 250 -8.24 -13.28 -21.08
CA GLU A 250 -9.31 -13.29 -22.08
C GLU A 250 -8.87 -13.91 -23.43
N SER A 251 -7.57 -13.86 -23.74
CA SER A 251 -7.02 -14.35 -25.02
C SER A 251 -6.80 -15.87 -25.07
N GLY A 252 -6.78 -16.55 -23.91
CA GLY A 252 -6.60 -18.00 -23.81
C GLY A 252 -5.24 -18.53 -24.31
N VAL A 253 -4.25 -17.66 -24.46
CA VAL A 253 -2.87 -18.03 -24.82
C VAL A 253 -2.12 -18.37 -23.53
N GLU A 254 -1.32 -19.44 -23.53
CA GLU A 254 -0.39 -19.75 -22.44
C GLU A 254 0.87 -18.90 -22.62
N HIS A 255 1.25 -18.13 -21.59
CA HIS A 255 2.43 -17.27 -21.59
C HIS A 255 3.36 -17.71 -20.45
N GLU A 256 4.67 -17.73 -20.69
CA GLU A 256 5.65 -17.99 -19.63
C GLU A 256 5.67 -16.79 -18.66
N HIS A 257 5.32 -17.04 -17.41
CA HIS A 257 5.27 -16.05 -16.34
C HIS A 257 6.68 -15.57 -15.97
N HIS A 258 7.11 -14.43 -16.53
CA HIS A 258 8.06 -13.57 -15.83
C HIS A 258 7.23 -12.58 -15.01
N HIS A 259 6.86 -12.98 -13.80
CA HIS A 259 6.32 -12.09 -12.79
C HIS A 259 7.19 -12.20 -11.56
N ASP A 260 7.90 -11.13 -11.24
CA ASP A 260 8.38 -10.92 -9.87
C ASP A 260 7.24 -10.50 -8.92
N HIS A 261 5.98 -10.44 -9.36
CA HIS A 261 4.81 -10.32 -8.47
C HIS A 261 3.66 -11.21 -8.92
N ASP A 262 3.88 -12.52 -8.83
CA ASP A 262 2.88 -13.47 -8.30
C ASP A 262 3.64 -14.75 -7.93
N GLU A 263 4.53 -14.67 -6.94
CA GLU A 263 5.01 -15.90 -6.32
C GLU A 263 3.95 -16.50 -5.39
N PHE A 264 2.83 -15.84 -5.06
CA PHE A 264 1.96 -16.27 -3.97
C PHE A 264 0.44 -16.22 -4.23
N GLU A 265 -0.24 -17.35 -4.05
CA GLU A 265 -1.70 -17.45 -4.07
C GLU A 265 -2.29 -17.42 -2.66
N SER A 266 -3.45 -16.77 -2.49
CA SER A 266 -4.16 -16.74 -1.21
C SER A 266 -5.63 -17.12 -1.32
N PHE A 267 -6.13 -17.79 -0.28
CA PHE A 267 -7.52 -18.23 -0.24
C PHE A 267 -8.12 -18.17 1.16
N ALA A 268 -9.45 -18.04 1.21
CA ALA A 268 -10.22 -18.11 2.45
C ALA A 268 -10.88 -19.48 2.60
N LEU A 269 -10.62 -20.13 3.74
CA LEU A 269 -11.21 -21.41 4.13
C LEU A 269 -12.14 -21.21 5.33
N ASN A 270 -13.39 -21.65 5.19
CA ASN A 270 -14.36 -21.67 6.28
C ASN A 270 -14.50 -23.09 6.80
N LEU A 271 -14.38 -23.27 8.11
CA LEU A 271 -14.49 -24.53 8.81
C LEU A 271 -15.53 -24.44 9.93
N GLY A 272 -15.94 -25.61 10.43
CA GLY A 272 -16.77 -25.69 11.62
C GLY A 272 -16.04 -25.29 12.91
N SER A 273 -16.70 -25.55 14.03
CA SER A 273 -16.11 -25.34 15.35
C SER A 273 -15.02 -26.38 15.64
N ILE A 274 -13.87 -25.96 16.15
CA ILE A 274 -12.74 -26.84 16.50
C ILE A 274 -12.71 -27.08 18.01
N ALA A 275 -12.96 -28.33 18.41
CA ALA A 275 -13.05 -28.72 19.82
C ALA A 275 -11.69 -28.83 20.52
N ASP A 276 -10.63 -29.21 19.80
CA ASP A 276 -9.27 -29.37 20.31
C ASP A 276 -8.28 -28.48 19.53
N PRO A 277 -8.11 -27.21 19.95
CA PRO A 277 -7.21 -26.28 19.26
C PRO A 277 -5.74 -26.70 19.31
N SER A 278 -5.30 -27.32 20.40
CA SER A 278 -3.93 -27.84 20.52
C SER A 278 -3.65 -28.94 19.50
N GLY A 279 -4.53 -29.94 19.41
CA GLY A 279 -4.39 -31.00 18.42
C GLY A 279 -4.54 -30.49 16.99
N PHE A 280 -5.38 -29.47 16.77
CA PHE A 280 -5.49 -28.81 15.47
C PHE A 280 -4.18 -28.14 15.04
N VAL A 281 -3.53 -27.39 15.95
CA VAL A 281 -2.21 -26.79 15.71
C VAL A 281 -1.15 -27.86 15.41
N ASP A 282 -1.13 -28.96 16.16
CA ASP A 282 -0.17 -30.04 15.93
C ASP A 282 -0.39 -30.77 14.59
N ARG A 283 -1.63 -30.90 14.14
CA ARG A 283 -1.96 -31.45 12.81
C ARG A 283 -1.72 -30.45 11.68
N LEU A 284 -1.77 -29.15 11.94
CA LEU A 284 -1.48 -28.10 10.96
C LEU A 284 0.00 -27.99 10.62
N LYS A 285 0.92 -28.22 11.58
CA LYS A 285 2.38 -28.15 11.33
C LYS A 285 2.84 -29.00 10.14
N PRO A 286 2.52 -30.31 10.07
CA PRO A 286 2.93 -31.12 8.92
C PRO A 286 2.20 -30.74 7.62
N VAL A 287 0.99 -30.17 7.70
CA VAL A 287 0.28 -29.65 6.52
C VAL A 287 1.00 -28.41 5.96
N ILE A 288 1.43 -27.51 6.85
CA ILE A 288 2.17 -26.31 6.45
C ILE A 288 3.49 -26.68 5.79
N GLU A 289 4.22 -27.64 6.35
CA GLU A 289 5.50 -28.09 5.78
C GLU A 289 5.33 -28.90 4.49
N ALA A 290 4.34 -29.81 4.41
CA ALA A 290 4.16 -30.67 3.24
C ALA A 290 3.62 -29.93 2.02
N HIS A 291 2.95 -28.80 2.23
CA HIS A 291 2.36 -27.99 1.18
C HIS A 291 3.02 -26.61 1.04
N ASP A 292 4.18 -26.37 1.67
CA ASP A 292 4.89 -25.09 1.60
C ASP A 292 3.97 -23.87 1.89
N VAL A 293 3.08 -24.01 2.89
CA VAL A 293 2.23 -22.91 3.34
C VAL A 293 3.13 -21.84 3.94
N LEU A 294 3.18 -20.68 3.29
CA LEU A 294 4.02 -19.57 3.72
C LEU A 294 3.40 -18.86 4.91
N ARG A 295 2.08 -18.67 4.87
CA ARG A 295 1.35 -18.01 5.94
C ARG A 295 -0.06 -18.56 6.07
N LEU A 296 -0.49 -18.76 7.31
CA LEU A 296 -1.88 -19.07 7.65
C LEU A 296 -2.31 -18.12 8.75
N LYS A 297 -3.40 -17.38 8.56
CA LYS A 297 -3.94 -16.48 9.58
C LYS A 297 -5.44 -16.62 9.69
N GLY A 298 -5.99 -16.54 10.88
CA GLY A 298 -7.43 -16.62 11.03
C GLY A 298 -7.90 -16.67 12.46
N PHE A 299 -9.16 -17.00 12.61
CA PHE A 299 -9.78 -17.20 13.90
C PHE A 299 -10.57 -18.49 13.92
N VAL A 300 -10.50 -19.18 15.05
CA VAL A 300 -11.07 -20.49 15.29
C VAL A 300 -12.25 -20.35 16.25
N ASP A 301 -13.37 -20.95 15.87
CA ASP A 301 -14.51 -21.10 16.76
C ASP A 301 -14.29 -22.30 17.70
N VAL A 302 -14.03 -22.02 18.98
CA VAL A 302 -13.82 -23.05 19.99
C VAL A 302 -15.12 -23.25 20.80
N PRO A 303 -15.73 -24.45 20.77
CA PRO A 303 -16.94 -24.74 21.53
C PRO A 303 -16.82 -24.36 23.01
N GLY A 304 -17.86 -23.70 23.53
CA GLY A 304 -17.91 -23.28 24.93
C GLY A 304 -16.98 -22.12 25.30
N LYS A 305 -16.15 -21.61 24.37
CA LYS A 305 -15.37 -20.39 24.59
C LYS A 305 -16.14 -19.18 24.04
N PRO A 306 -16.25 -18.09 24.82
CA PRO A 306 -16.91 -16.87 24.35
C PRO A 306 -16.00 -16.00 23.47
N MET A 307 -14.68 -16.23 23.54
CA MET A 307 -13.65 -15.51 22.79
C MET A 307 -13.27 -16.26 21.51
N ARG A 308 -12.90 -15.53 20.45
CA ARG A 308 -12.31 -16.13 19.26
C ARG A 308 -10.85 -16.48 19.55
N LEU A 309 -10.42 -17.65 19.11
CA LEU A 309 -9.02 -18.03 19.19
C LEU A 309 -8.34 -17.64 17.88
N VAL A 310 -7.44 -16.66 17.91
CA VAL A 310 -6.61 -16.30 16.76
C VAL A 310 -5.55 -17.38 16.57
N ILE A 311 -5.35 -17.78 15.32
CA ILE A 311 -4.25 -18.62 14.88
C ILE A 311 -3.46 -17.88 13.81
N GLN A 312 -2.14 -17.86 13.96
CA GLN A 312 -1.23 -17.30 12.97
C GLN A 312 -0.03 -18.23 12.81
N ALA A 313 0.36 -18.47 11.57
CA ALA A 313 1.52 -19.27 11.22
C ALA A 313 2.34 -18.56 10.14
N VAL A 314 3.66 -18.64 10.27
CA VAL A 314 4.64 -18.23 9.25
C VAL A 314 5.66 -19.37 9.15
N GLY A 315 5.67 -20.06 8.01
CA GLY A 315 6.31 -21.37 7.90
C GLY A 315 5.86 -22.31 9.03
N SER A 316 6.78 -23.10 9.59
CA SER A 316 6.48 -24.11 10.63
C SER A 316 6.15 -23.55 12.01
N ARG A 317 6.27 -22.22 12.23
CA ARG A 317 5.97 -21.58 13.51
C ARG A 317 4.51 -21.19 13.58
N ILE A 318 3.78 -21.73 14.55
CA ILE A 318 2.36 -21.44 14.79
C ILE A 318 2.20 -20.84 16.19
N ASP A 319 1.58 -19.66 16.26
CA ASP A 319 1.21 -18.97 17.50
C ASP A 319 -0.32 -18.86 17.61
N THR A 320 -0.86 -18.96 18.83
CA THR A 320 -2.29 -18.81 19.10
C THR A 320 -2.55 -17.98 20.35
N TYR A 321 -3.60 -17.16 20.31
CA TYR A 321 -4.05 -16.36 21.46
C TYR A 321 -5.52 -15.96 21.31
N PHE A 322 -6.19 -15.60 22.40
CA PHE A 322 -7.58 -15.12 22.33
C PHE A 322 -7.61 -13.60 22.13
N ASP A 323 -8.41 -13.09 21.18
CA ASP A 323 -8.47 -11.66 20.88
C ASP A 323 -9.67 -10.96 21.55
N ARG A 324 -10.89 -11.18 21.05
CA ARG A 324 -12.14 -10.53 21.45
C ARG A 324 -13.28 -11.55 21.59
N PRO A 325 -14.36 -11.22 22.31
CA PRO A 325 -15.55 -12.04 22.33
C PRO A 325 -16.25 -12.08 20.96
N TRP A 326 -16.94 -13.18 20.67
CA TRP A 326 -17.92 -13.24 19.59
C TRP A 326 -19.03 -12.21 19.83
N ALA A 327 -19.37 -11.42 18.82
CA ALA A 327 -20.42 -10.41 18.90
C ALA A 327 -21.82 -11.06 18.86
N SER A 328 -22.81 -10.37 19.43
CA SER A 328 -24.20 -10.84 19.41
C SER A 328 -24.73 -10.91 17.98
N GLY A 329 -25.13 -12.09 17.53
CA GLY A 329 -25.60 -12.34 16.16
C GLY A 329 -24.48 -12.59 15.13
N GLU A 330 -23.21 -12.59 15.56
CA GLU A 330 -22.09 -12.99 14.70
C GLU A 330 -22.17 -14.49 14.43
N LYS A 331 -22.08 -14.87 13.15
CA LYS A 331 -22.00 -16.28 12.75
C LYS A 331 -20.68 -16.85 13.27
N ARG A 332 -20.76 -17.75 14.24
CA ARG A 332 -19.61 -18.47 14.79
C ARG A 332 -19.16 -19.52 13.78
N GLU A 333 -17.98 -19.31 13.22
CA GLU A 333 -17.32 -20.25 12.33
C GLU A 333 -15.82 -20.00 12.34
N THR A 334 -15.05 -21.05 12.07
CA THR A 334 -13.60 -20.90 11.91
C THR A 334 -13.33 -20.35 10.52
N ARG A 335 -12.55 -19.28 10.43
CA ARG A 335 -12.13 -18.70 9.14
C ARG A 335 -10.63 -18.56 9.11
N LEU A 336 -10.02 -19.20 8.12
CA LEU A 336 -8.58 -19.16 7.89
C LEU A 336 -8.35 -18.53 6.52
N VAL A 337 -7.29 -17.74 6.42
CA VAL A 337 -6.69 -17.28 5.17
C VAL A 337 -5.35 -17.97 5.08
N VAL A 338 -5.14 -18.69 3.99
CA VAL A 338 -3.91 -19.42 3.73
C VAL A 338 -3.24 -18.83 2.49
N ILE A 339 -1.92 -18.69 2.55
CA ILE A 339 -1.08 -18.08 1.52
C ILE A 339 0.06 -19.05 1.23
N GLY A 340 0.28 -19.40 -0.03
CA GLY A 340 1.31 -20.32 -0.52
C GLY A 340 1.87 -19.84 -1.85
N LEU A 341 2.74 -20.63 -2.50
CA LEU A 341 3.39 -20.24 -3.76
C LEU A 341 2.43 -20.26 -4.98
N HIS A 342 2.82 -19.74 -6.14
CA HIS A 342 2.11 -19.94 -7.42
C HIS A 342 2.33 -21.38 -7.94
N ASP A 343 1.37 -21.96 -8.66
CA ASP A 343 1.22 -23.41 -8.98
C ASP A 343 0.82 -24.32 -7.80
N TRP A 344 0.26 -23.74 -6.74
CA TRP A 344 -0.11 -24.49 -5.55
C TRP A 344 -1.36 -25.35 -5.73
N ASP A 345 -1.32 -26.62 -5.29
CA ASP A 345 -2.50 -27.48 -5.26
C ASP A 345 -3.45 -27.06 -4.13
N PHE A 346 -4.20 -25.99 -4.41
CA PHE A 346 -5.21 -25.40 -3.55
C PHE A 346 -6.22 -26.44 -3.04
N GLY A 347 -6.62 -27.37 -3.90
CA GLY A 347 -7.55 -28.44 -3.54
C GLY A 347 -6.97 -29.34 -2.45
N ALA A 348 -5.73 -29.79 -2.63
CA ALA A 348 -5.04 -30.65 -1.66
C ALA A 348 -4.83 -29.94 -0.30
N VAL A 349 -4.50 -28.65 -0.29
CA VAL A 349 -4.29 -27.88 0.95
C VAL A 349 -5.61 -27.71 1.69
N VAL A 350 -6.69 -27.38 0.98
CA VAL A 350 -8.02 -27.28 1.57
C VAL A 350 -8.44 -28.60 2.19
N GLU A 351 -8.26 -29.71 1.48
CA GLU A 351 -8.56 -31.05 1.99
C GLU A 351 -7.71 -31.40 3.21
N ALA A 352 -6.41 -31.08 3.19
CA ALA A 352 -5.49 -31.36 4.29
C ALA A 352 -5.81 -30.52 5.54
N VAL A 353 -6.13 -29.23 5.38
CA VAL A 353 -6.53 -28.35 6.48
C VAL A 353 -7.91 -28.76 7.03
N GLN A 354 -8.84 -29.17 6.16
CA GLN A 354 -10.14 -29.73 6.57
C GLN A 354 -10.01 -31.06 7.32
N ALA A 355 -9.06 -31.92 6.93
CA ALA A 355 -8.78 -33.17 7.63
C ALA A 355 -8.05 -32.94 8.96
N ALA A 356 -7.31 -31.84 9.10
CA ALA A 356 -6.67 -31.44 10.35
C ALA A 356 -7.70 -30.91 11.36
N ALA A 357 -8.75 -30.22 10.89
CA ALA A 357 -9.83 -29.65 11.69
C ALA A 357 -10.73 -30.70 12.35
#